data_AF-A0AAU9E3M9-F1
#
_entry.id   AF-A0AAU9E3M9-F1
#
_cell.length_a   1.000
_cell.length_b   1.000
_cell.length_c   1.000
_cell.angle_alpha   90.00
_cell.angle_beta   90.00
_cell.angle_gamma   90.00
#
_symmetry.space_group_name_H-M   'P 1'
#
loop_
_entity.id
_entity.type
_entity.pdbx_description
1 polymer ?
#
loop_
_entity_poly.entity_id
_entity_poly.type
_entity_poly.pdbx_seq_one_letter_code
_entity_poly.pdbx_strand_id
1 'polypeptide(L)'
;MDNKSLIIIAVITIVVAVVAIAIYYYKKRNLTKLFEQIYVSARQIPKQKKKSFLLLMFMETMSASLKKSKTTPNMNKLNNPKYLEIQLVKMSKILKDSSDIKNVKNKKTKQSLRLLNDYLKWEDTNRNIAS
;
A
#
# COMPACT_ATOMS: atom_id res chain seq x y z
N MET A 1 -32.10 34.01 4.53
CA MET A 1 -30.76 33.51 4.93
C MET A 1 -29.99 34.70 5.46
N ASP A 2 -29.67 34.69 6.74
CA ASP A 2 -29.07 35.85 7.38
C ASP A 2 -27.55 35.84 7.15
N ASN A 3 -26.93 37.03 7.11
CA ASN A 3 -25.48 37.15 6.92
C ASN A 3 -24.68 36.32 7.93
N LYS A 4 -25.18 36.18 9.16
CA LYS A 4 -24.58 35.32 10.19
C LYS A 4 -24.59 33.84 9.78
N SER A 5 -25.68 33.35 9.21
CA SER A 5 -25.79 31.97 8.71
C SER A 5 -24.86 31.72 7.52
N LEU A 6 -24.71 32.70 6.61
CA LEU A 6 -23.76 32.62 5.49
C LEU A 6 -22.31 32.54 5.97
N ILE A 7 -21.93 33.37 6.96
CA ILE A 7 -20.58 33.36 7.54
C ILE A 7 -20.31 32.01 8.22
N ILE A 8 -21.25 31.48 9.00
CA ILE A 8 -21.10 30.17 9.66
C ILE A 8 -20.88 29.06 8.63
N ILE A 9 -21.68 29.03 7.56
CA ILE A 9 -21.53 28.02 6.48
C ILE A 9 -20.17 28.15 5.79
N ALA A 10 -19.74 29.38 5.48
CA ALA A 10 -18.44 29.63 4.88
C ALA A 10 -17.29 29.13 5.76
N VAL A 11 -17.34 29.42 7.07
CA VAL A 11 -16.31 28.97 8.03
C VAL A 11 -16.28 27.44 8.13
N ILE A 12 -17.44 26.78 8.25
CA ILE A 12 -17.52 25.31 8.32
C ILE A 12 -16.93 24.67 7.06
N THR A 13 -17.24 25.22 5.89
CA THR A 13 -16.77 24.68 4.60
C THR A 13 -15.24 24.74 4.51
N ILE A 14 -14.63 25.85 4.94
CA ILE A 14 -13.17 25.99 4.98
C ILE A 14 -12.54 24.98 5.94
N VAL A 15 -13.10 24.81 7.14
CA VAL A 15 -12.58 23.85 8.13
C VAL A 15 -12.62 22.42 7.57
N VAL A 16 -13.72 22.02 6.94
CA VAL A 16 -13.84 20.68 6.32
C VAL A 16 -12.79 20.49 5.21
N ALA A 17 -12.57 21.50 4.38
CA ALA A 17 -11.55 21.44 3.32
C ALA A 17 -10.13 21.28 3.90
N VAL A 18 -9.77 22.06 4.92
CA VAL A 18 -8.45 21.98 5.58
C VAL A 18 -8.24 20.61 6.22
N VAL A 19 -9.26 20.07 6.91
CA VAL A 19 -9.19 18.74 7.52
C VAL A 19 -9.01 17.66 6.45
N ALA A 20 -9.75 17.73 5.35
CA ALA A 20 -9.62 16.78 4.24
C ALA A 20 -8.20 16.81 3.62
N ILE A 21 -7.65 18.01 3.42
CA ILE A 21 -6.29 18.20 2.92
C ILE A 21 -5.26 17.60 3.91
N ALA A 22 -5.38 17.90 5.20
CA ALA A 22 -4.48 17.37 6.22
C ALA A 22 -4.49 15.83 6.27
N ILE A 23 -5.67 15.22 6.25
CA ILE A 23 -5.84 13.76 6.20
C ILE A 23 -5.20 13.18 4.94
N TYR A 24 -5.39 13.83 3.79
CA TYR A 24 -4.80 13.41 2.52
C TYR A 24 -3.26 13.40 2.58
N TYR A 25 -2.65 14.49 3.05
CA TYR A 25 -1.19 14.59 3.20
C TYR A 25 -0.63 13.57 4.20
N TYR A 26 -1.30 13.39 5.34
CA TYR A 26 -0.88 12.42 6.35
C TYR A 26 -0.89 10.99 5.79
N LYS A 27 -1.97 10.62 5.07
CA LYS A 27 -2.08 9.32 4.40
C LYS A 27 -1.00 9.14 3.34
N LYS A 28 -0.73 10.17 2.53
CA LYS A 28 0.31 10.14 1.49
C LYS A 28 1.69 9.92 2.11
N ARG A 29 2.04 10.64 3.18
CA ARG A 29 3.33 10.49 3.88
C ARG A 29 3.54 9.09 4.44
N ASN A 30 2.51 8.49 5.04
CA ASN A 30 2.60 7.13 5.58
C ASN A 30 2.75 6.07 4.48
N LEU A 31 2.07 6.26 3.34
CA LEU A 31 2.23 5.37 2.17
C LEU A 31 3.65 5.47 1.59
N THR A 32 4.21 6.67 1.48
CA THR A 32 5.60 6.85 1.02
C THR A 32 6.59 6.13 1.92
N LYS A 33 6.48 6.27 3.24
CA LYS A 33 7.35 5.53 4.18
C LYS A 33 7.23 4.01 4.03
N LEU A 34 6.01 3.51 3.85
CA LEU A 34 5.77 2.09 3.60
C LEU A 34 6.45 1.64 2.30
N PHE A 35 6.33 2.42 1.23
CA PHE A 35 6.94 2.12 -0.06
C PHE A 35 8.46 2.13 0.01
N GLU A 36 9.05 3.10 0.70
CA GLU A 36 10.50 3.15 0.93
C GLU A 36 10.99 1.92 1.70
N GLN A 37 10.31 1.55 2.79
CA GLN A 37 10.66 0.36 3.57
C GLN A 37 10.62 -0.91 2.70
N ILE A 38 9.55 -1.08 1.93
CA ILE A 38 9.39 -2.23 1.03
C ILE A 38 10.42 -2.18 -0.10
N TYR A 39 10.75 -1.01 -0.63
CA TYR A 39 11.75 -0.83 -1.68
C TYR A 39 13.13 -1.30 -1.22
N VAL A 40 13.54 -0.91 -0.01
CA VAL A 40 14.80 -1.37 0.60
C VAL A 40 14.82 -2.89 0.77
N SER A 41 13.74 -3.48 1.30
CA SER A 41 13.65 -4.95 1.42
C SER A 41 13.64 -5.68 0.08
N ALA A 42 12.96 -5.12 -0.93
CA ALA A 42 12.82 -5.74 -2.25
C ALA A 42 14.12 -5.70 -3.06
N ARG A 43 15.08 -4.82 -2.75
CA ARG A 43 16.42 -4.79 -3.40
C ARG A 43 17.20 -6.09 -3.21
N GLN A 44 16.98 -6.80 -2.11
CA GLN A 44 17.65 -8.07 -1.80
C GLN A 44 17.06 -9.27 -2.57
N ILE A 45 15.93 -9.07 -3.26
CA ILE A 45 15.18 -10.13 -3.93
C ILE A 45 15.49 -10.14 -5.43
N PRO A 46 15.68 -11.32 -6.06
CA PRO A 46 15.89 -11.42 -7.50
C PRO A 46 14.77 -10.76 -8.30
N LYS A 47 15.13 -10.06 -9.39
CA LYS A 47 14.19 -9.32 -10.25
C LYS A 47 12.98 -10.16 -10.70
N GLN A 48 13.20 -11.44 -10.99
CA GLN A 48 12.16 -12.38 -11.43
C GLN A 48 11.08 -12.62 -10.35
N LYS A 49 11.46 -12.62 -9.07
CA LYS A 49 10.54 -12.86 -7.94
C LYS A 49 10.06 -11.55 -7.29
N LYS A 50 10.57 -10.38 -7.74
CA LYS A 50 10.31 -9.06 -7.13
C LYS A 50 8.82 -8.75 -7.02
N LYS A 51 8.03 -8.91 -8.09
CA LYS A 51 6.59 -8.59 -8.07
C LYS A 51 5.80 -9.46 -7.07
N SER A 52 6.11 -10.76 -7.03
CA SER A 52 5.50 -11.70 -6.08
C SER A 52 5.86 -11.35 -4.63
N PHE A 53 7.12 -10.95 -4.40
CA PHE A 53 7.59 -10.51 -3.09
C PHE A 53 6.91 -9.20 -2.64
N LEU A 54 6.81 -8.21 -3.53
CA LEU A 54 6.10 -6.96 -3.24
C LEU A 54 4.65 -7.23 -2.87
N LEU A 55 3.94 -8.09 -3.62
CA LEU A 55 2.57 -8.47 -3.29
C LEU A 55 2.49 -9.14 -1.90
N LEU A 56 3.42 -10.03 -1.57
CA LEU A 56 3.49 -10.67 -0.26
C LEU A 56 3.63 -9.62 0.85
N MET A 57 4.55 -8.67 0.70
CA MET A 57 4.77 -7.59 1.66
C MET A 57 3.51 -6.75 1.88
N PHE A 58 2.82 -6.37 0.80
CA PHE A 58 1.55 -5.62 0.91
C PHE A 58 0.44 -6.44 1.57
N MET A 59 0.34 -7.74 1.28
CA MET A 59 -0.62 -8.63 1.93
C MET A 59 -0.33 -8.77 3.43
N GLU A 60 0.93 -8.87 3.84
CA GLU A 60 1.34 -8.93 5.24
C GLU A 60 1.07 -7.61 5.97
N THR A 61 1.40 -6.46 5.38
CA THR A 61 1.11 -5.14 5.98
C THR A 61 -0.39 -4.91 6.15
N MET A 62 -1.20 -5.33 5.17
CA MET A 62 -2.66 -5.28 5.30
C MET A 62 -3.18 -6.21 6.40
N SER A 63 -2.55 -7.38 6.59
CA SER A 63 -2.90 -8.30 7.68
C SER A 63 -2.59 -7.72 9.05
N ALA A 64 -1.41 -7.12 9.20
CA ALA A 64 -0.96 -6.53 10.45
C ALA A 64 -1.82 -5.33 10.85
N SER A 65 -2.14 -4.46 9.87
CA SER A 65 -3.01 -3.30 10.08
C SER A 65 -4.43 -3.69 10.52
N LEU A 66 -5.04 -4.70 9.89
CA LEU A 66 -6.38 -5.18 10.26
C LEU A 66 -6.44 -5.80 11.66
N LYS A 67 -5.33 -6.39 12.13
CA LYS A 67 -5.26 -7.02 13.46
C LYS A 67 -4.96 -6.03 14.59
N LYS A 68 -4.84 -4.72 14.31
CA LYS A 68 -4.40 -3.67 15.26
C LYS A 68 -3.15 -4.08 16.07
N SER A 69 -2.35 -4.98 15.51
CA SER A 69 -1.23 -5.59 16.19
C SER A 69 -0.02 -4.70 15.92
N LYS A 70 0.67 -4.28 16.99
CA LYS A 70 1.97 -3.57 16.92
C LYS A 70 3.09 -4.47 16.36
N THR A 71 2.78 -5.73 16.05
CA THR A 71 3.76 -6.69 15.59
C THR A 71 4.08 -6.39 14.13
N THR A 72 5.34 -6.01 13.88
CA THR A 72 5.96 -5.99 12.55
C THR A 72 5.51 -7.23 11.75
N PRO A 73 5.25 -7.10 10.43
CA PRO A 73 4.94 -8.24 9.57
C PRO A 73 5.91 -9.37 9.91
N ASN A 74 5.42 -10.59 10.07
CA ASN A 74 6.10 -11.68 10.79
C ASN A 74 7.46 -12.05 10.14
N MET A 75 8.48 -11.22 10.36
CA MET A 75 9.79 -11.25 9.70
C MET A 75 10.47 -12.60 9.95
N ASN A 76 10.25 -13.17 11.14
CA ASN A 76 10.78 -14.49 11.51
C ASN A 76 10.31 -15.60 10.56
N LYS A 77 9.10 -15.52 10.00
CA LYS A 77 8.61 -16.49 9.00
C LYS A 77 9.18 -16.21 7.61
N LEU A 78 9.37 -14.94 7.26
CA LEU A 78 9.97 -14.52 5.99
C LEU A 78 11.47 -14.85 5.91
N ASN A 79 12.15 -14.94 7.06
CA ASN A 79 13.54 -15.39 7.17
C ASN A 79 13.70 -16.91 6.91
N ASN A 80 12.61 -17.68 6.89
CA ASN A 80 12.66 -19.08 6.49
C ASN A 80 12.59 -19.18 4.96
N PRO A 81 13.65 -19.63 4.28
CA PRO A 81 13.71 -19.64 2.82
C PRO A 81 12.63 -20.53 2.20
N LYS A 82 12.38 -21.72 2.77
CA LYS A 82 11.37 -22.66 2.27
C LYS A 82 9.97 -22.08 2.38
N TYR A 83 9.67 -21.39 3.47
CA TYR A 83 8.39 -20.72 3.64
C TYR A 83 8.23 -19.58 2.62
N LEU A 84 9.25 -18.73 2.49
CA LEU A 84 9.26 -17.62 1.56
C LEU A 84 9.02 -18.10 0.12
N GLU A 85 9.69 -19.15 -0.33
CA GLU A 85 9.52 -19.68 -1.68
C GLU A 85 8.10 -20.15 -1.96
N ILE A 86 7.50 -20.91 -1.03
CA ILE A 86 6.11 -21.35 -1.16
C ILE A 86 5.17 -20.15 -1.27
N GLN A 87 5.39 -19.11 -0.46
CA GLN A 87 4.59 -17.89 -0.53
C GLN A 87 4.77 -17.15 -1.84
N LEU A 88 6.00 -17.03 -2.34
CA LEU A 88 6.29 -16.39 -3.63
C LEU A 88 5.62 -17.10 -4.79
N VAL A 89 5.57 -18.44 -4.77
CA VAL A 89 4.82 -19.22 -5.77
C VAL A 89 3.32 -18.92 -5.67
N LYS A 90 2.73 -18.91 -4.47
CA LYS A 90 1.32 -18.54 -4.28
C LYS A 90 1.02 -17.12 -4.78
N MET A 91 1.88 -16.16 -4.46
CA MET A 91 1.73 -14.77 -4.93
C MET A 91 1.86 -14.68 -6.45
N SER A 92 2.77 -15.45 -7.07
CA SER A 92 2.90 -15.49 -8.52
C SER A 92 1.63 -15.99 -9.20
N LYS A 93 0.98 -17.01 -8.61
CA LYS A 93 -0.30 -17.52 -9.09
C LYS A 93 -1.39 -16.47 -8.94
N ILE A 94 -1.48 -15.80 -7.79
CA ILE A 94 -2.43 -14.69 -7.58
C ILE A 94 -2.20 -13.58 -8.62
N LEU A 95 -0.95 -13.20 -8.91
CA LEU A 95 -0.65 -12.18 -9.92
C LEU A 95 -1.09 -12.58 -11.33
N LYS A 96 -0.95 -13.86 -11.69
CA LYS A 96 -1.41 -14.38 -12.99
C LYS A 96 -2.94 -14.44 -13.05
N ASP A 97 -3.57 -14.97 -12.01
CA ASP A 97 -5.03 -15.14 -11.92
C ASP A 97 -5.76 -13.79 -11.76
N SER A 98 -5.08 -12.78 -11.20
CA SER A 98 -5.62 -11.44 -10.96
C SER A 98 -5.25 -10.44 -12.06
N SER A 99 -5.03 -10.92 -13.29
CA SER A 99 -4.75 -10.08 -14.47
C SER A 99 -5.79 -8.96 -14.65
N ASP A 100 -7.03 -9.22 -14.24
CA ASP A 100 -8.06 -8.21 -14.05
C ASP A 100 -8.46 -8.06 -12.57
N ILE A 101 -8.01 -6.95 -11.94
CA ILE A 101 -8.31 -6.59 -10.55
C ILE A 101 -9.83 -6.49 -10.29
N LYS A 102 -10.66 -6.26 -11.32
CA LYS A 102 -12.12 -6.18 -11.17
C LYS A 102 -12.71 -7.54 -10.76
N ASN A 103 -12.07 -8.64 -11.15
CA ASN A 103 -12.54 -10.01 -10.91
C ASN A 103 -12.07 -10.60 -9.57
N VAL A 104 -11.21 -9.88 -8.82
CA VAL A 104 -10.71 -10.32 -7.52
C VAL A 104 -11.79 -10.13 -6.44
N LYS A 105 -12.42 -11.24 -6.01
CA LYS A 105 -13.47 -11.24 -4.97
C LYS A 105 -12.93 -10.93 -3.57
N ASN A 106 -11.71 -11.35 -3.25
CA ASN A 106 -11.14 -11.14 -1.92
C ASN A 106 -10.70 -9.67 -1.72
N LYS A 107 -11.37 -8.95 -0.80
CA LYS A 107 -11.10 -7.53 -0.50
C LYS A 107 -9.65 -7.27 -0.12
N LYS A 108 -9.04 -8.14 0.69
CA LYS A 108 -7.64 -8.00 1.13
C LYS A 108 -6.68 -8.14 -0.04
N THR A 109 -6.89 -9.16 -0.88
CA THR A 109 -6.08 -9.38 -2.09
C THR A 109 -6.23 -8.20 -3.05
N LYS A 110 -7.46 -7.74 -3.28
CA LYS A 110 -7.74 -6.58 -4.14
C LYS A 110 -7.04 -5.31 -3.63
N GLN A 111 -7.06 -5.06 -2.33
CA GLN A 111 -6.39 -3.90 -1.74
C GLN A 111 -4.86 -4.01 -1.83
N SER A 112 -4.31 -5.21 -1.64
CA SER A 112 -2.87 -5.45 -1.76
C SER A 112 -2.39 -5.29 -3.20
N LEU A 113 -3.20 -5.71 -4.18
CA LEU A 113 -2.94 -5.48 -5.61
C LEU A 113 -3.01 -3.98 -5.98
N ARG A 114 -3.94 -3.23 -5.38
CA ARG A 114 -3.97 -1.76 -5.54
C ARG A 114 -2.70 -1.12 -5.00
N LEU A 115 -2.27 -1.48 -3.78
CA LEU A 115 -1.02 -0.99 -3.21
C LEU A 115 0.19 -1.36 -4.05
N LEU A 116 0.21 -2.56 -4.62
CA LEU A 116 1.26 -2.97 -5.56
C LEU A 116 1.31 -2.05 -6.79
N ASN A 117 0.16 -1.74 -7.39
CA ASN A 117 0.11 -0.84 -8.55
C ASN A 117 0.53 0.59 -8.19
N ASP A 118 0.07 1.09 -7.04
CA ASP A 118 0.44 2.42 -6.54
C ASP A 118 1.96 2.50 -6.26
N TYR A 119 2.53 1.43 -5.69
CA TYR A 119 3.97 1.29 -5.49
C TYR A 119 4.71 1.29 -6.82
N LEU A 120 4.26 0.54 -7.83
CA LEU A 120 4.94 0.49 -9.13
C LEU A 120 4.95 1.87 -9.81
N LYS A 121 3.87 2.64 -9.70
CA LYS A 121 3.81 4.02 -10.18
C LYS A 121 4.75 4.95 -9.41
N TRP A 122 4.80 4.80 -8.09
CA TRP A 122 5.71 5.57 -7.23
C TRP A 122 7.18 5.23 -7.53
N GLU A 123 7.51 3.95 -7.71
CA GLU A 123 8.85 3.49 -8.06
C GLU A 123 9.28 4.04 -9.43
N ASP A 124 8.39 4.02 -10.42
CA ASP A 124 8.64 4.59 -11.74
C ASP A 124 8.86 6.11 -11.67
N THR A 125 7.98 6.83 -10.97
CA THR A 125 8.10 8.28 -10.77
C THR A 125 9.42 8.66 -10.10
N ASN A 126 9.80 7.96 -9.03
CA ASN A 126 11.06 8.25 -8.33
C ASN A 126 12.30 7.86 -9.13
N ARG A 127 12.20 6.82 -9.96
CA ARG A 127 13.31 6.42 -10.83
C ARG A 127 13.53 7.45 -11.94
N ASN A 128 12.46 8.01 -12.50
CA ASN A 128 12.52 9.06 -13.53
C ASN A 128 12.96 10.42 -12.99
N ILE A 129 12.82 10.67 -11.67
CA ILE A 129 13.35 11.88 -11.01
C ILE A 129 14.85 11.74 -10.68
N ALA A 130 15.36 10.51 -10.57
CA ALA A 130 16.76 10.22 -10.23
C ALA A 130 17.66 9.96 -11.44
N SER A 131 17.12 10.01 -12.67
CA SER A 131 17.84 9.89 -13.95
C SER A 131 18.03 11.24 -14.59
#